data_AF-A0A815U9G0-F1
#
_entry.id   AF-A0A815U9G0-F1
#
_cell.length_a   1.000
_cell.length_b   1.000
_cell.length_c   1.000
_cell.angle_alpha   90.00
_cell.angle_beta   90.00
_cell.angle_gamma   90.00
#
_symmetry.space_group_name_H-M   'P 1'
#
loop_
_entity.id
_entity.type
_entity.pdbx_description
1 polymer ?
#
loop_
_entity_poly.entity_id
_entity_poly.type
_entity_poly.pdbx_seq_one_letter_code
_entity_poly.pdbx_strand_id
1 'polypeptide(L)'
;MSGLRKEFEIGGNKPSDYFRAFFDNELMQKIVEGTNNYQQQTVAPNVEKNAAWYHTNVEELNIFFATTILMGLNQKNYIKDYWSTDKLITTPIFGELFTRNRYLSIMRYLHFADNNTEEEGKLRNIQPIIENLRKKFEKAVIPCENSCIDESLMLWKGRLSFKQYIPSKRHRFCVKLFMLCDCDTKFVLNFIVYIGAETELDNHPEVGISGSVVRTLMKNYLKQNHTQPKRLTVNQYD
;
A
#
# COMPACT_ATOMS: atom_id res chain seq x y z
N MET A 1 7.25 17.93 21.33
CA MET A 1 7.50 16.51 21.64
C MET A 1 7.15 15.71 20.41
N SER A 2 8.11 14.95 19.87
CA SER A 2 7.88 14.00 18.80
C SER A 2 7.17 12.74 19.32
N GLY A 3 6.49 12.03 18.43
CA GLY A 3 5.73 10.83 18.76
C GLY A 3 4.32 10.84 18.17
N LEU A 4 3.49 9.87 18.59
CA LEU A 4 2.10 9.78 18.15
C LEU A 4 1.33 11.07 18.50
N ARG A 5 0.58 11.61 17.54
CA ARG A 5 -0.33 12.72 17.81
C ARG A 5 -1.41 12.24 18.77
N LYS A 6 -1.72 13.03 19.80
CA LYS A 6 -2.75 12.69 20.80
C LYS A 6 -4.14 12.45 20.18
N GLU A 7 -4.40 13.10 19.05
CA GLU A 7 -5.64 13.00 18.27
C GLU A 7 -5.68 11.76 17.36
N PHE A 8 -4.56 11.04 17.20
CA PHE A 8 -4.54 9.81 16.44
C PHE A 8 -4.94 8.64 17.34
N GLU A 9 -6.22 8.34 17.31
CA GLU A 9 -6.81 7.29 18.14
C GLU A 9 -6.35 5.90 17.68
N ILE A 10 -5.77 5.15 18.62
CA ILE A 10 -5.48 3.72 18.47
C ILE A 10 -6.37 3.01 19.48
N GLY A 11 -7.22 2.10 18.99
CA GLY A 11 -8.27 1.46 19.81
C GLY A 11 -7.78 0.49 20.90
N GLY A 12 -6.47 0.43 21.17
CA GLY A 12 -5.87 -0.48 22.13
C GLY A 12 -4.35 -0.57 21.99
N ASN A 13 -3.77 -1.64 22.53
CA ASN A 13 -2.32 -1.89 22.54
C ASN A 13 -1.93 -3.20 21.84
N LYS A 14 -2.86 -3.85 21.16
CA LYS A 14 -2.58 -5.07 20.39
C LYS A 14 -2.07 -4.68 18.99
N PRO A 15 -1.20 -5.50 18.35
CA PRO A 15 -0.75 -5.26 16.98
C PRO A 15 -1.90 -5.03 15.98
N SER A 16 -3.04 -5.70 16.19
CA SER A 16 -4.26 -5.50 15.38
C SER A 16 -4.84 -4.09 15.47
N ASP A 17 -4.69 -3.42 16.62
CA ASP A 17 -5.27 -2.10 16.86
C ASP A 17 -4.49 -1.04 16.09
N TYR A 18 -3.16 -1.19 16.03
CA TYR A 18 -2.30 -0.36 15.17
C TYR A 18 -2.62 -0.56 13.69
N PHE A 19 -2.83 -1.80 13.23
CA PHE A 19 -3.23 -2.06 11.85
C PHE A 19 -4.56 -1.37 11.51
N ARG A 20 -5.56 -1.51 12.39
CA ARG A 20 -6.90 -0.92 12.22
C ARG A 20 -6.91 0.60 12.28
N ALA A 21 -5.90 1.23 12.90
CA ALA A 21 -5.74 2.68 12.83
C ALA A 21 -5.50 3.15 11.38
N PHE A 22 -4.78 2.36 10.56
CA PHE A 22 -4.51 2.66 9.15
C PHE A 22 -5.54 2.06 8.19
N PHE A 23 -5.95 0.82 8.43
CA PHE A 23 -7.03 0.13 7.70
C PHE A 23 -8.28 0.11 8.57
N ASP A 24 -8.93 1.26 8.68
CA ASP A 24 -10.14 1.42 9.50
C ASP A 24 -11.36 0.79 8.83
N ASN A 25 -12.45 0.72 9.59
CA ASN A 25 -13.70 0.14 9.10
C ASN A 25 -14.23 0.87 7.86
N GLU A 26 -14.07 2.20 7.77
CA GLU A 26 -14.50 2.95 6.58
C GLU A 26 -13.74 2.51 5.34
N LEU A 27 -12.39 2.45 5.41
CA LEU A 27 -11.58 1.97 4.30
C LEU A 27 -11.90 0.53 3.94
N MET A 28 -11.98 -0.34 4.95
CA MET A 28 -12.27 -1.75 4.75
C MET A 28 -13.63 -1.97 4.09
N GLN A 29 -14.65 -1.19 4.47
CA GLN A 29 -15.96 -1.23 3.86
C GLN A 29 -15.93 -0.84 2.39
N LYS A 30 -15.17 0.22 2.03
CA LYS A 30 -14.97 0.62 0.62
C LYS A 30 -14.30 -0.49 -0.20
N ILE A 31 -13.32 -1.19 0.37
CA ILE A 31 -12.65 -2.31 -0.32
C ILE A 31 -13.62 -3.48 -0.49
N VAL A 32 -14.44 -3.78 0.52
CA VAL A 32 -15.48 -4.81 0.45
C VAL A 32 -16.48 -4.51 -0.67
N GLU A 33 -16.98 -3.29 -0.73
CA GLU A 33 -17.92 -2.84 -1.75
C GLU A 33 -17.29 -2.91 -3.14
N GLY A 34 -16.09 -2.35 -3.32
CA GLY A 34 -15.33 -2.40 -4.56
C GLY A 34 -15.09 -3.84 -5.04
N THR A 35 -14.69 -4.73 -4.13
CA THR A 35 -14.43 -6.15 -4.42
C THR A 35 -15.69 -6.88 -4.86
N ASN A 36 -16.80 -6.70 -4.15
CA ASN A 36 -18.07 -7.32 -4.48
C ASN A 36 -18.63 -6.81 -5.83
N ASN A 37 -18.55 -5.50 -6.06
CA ASN A 37 -19.00 -4.89 -7.32
C ASN A 37 -18.15 -5.33 -8.50
N TYR A 38 -16.82 -5.36 -8.34
CA TYR A 38 -15.92 -5.78 -9.41
C TYR A 38 -16.16 -7.22 -9.83
N GLN A 39 -16.44 -8.11 -8.87
CA GLN A 39 -16.81 -9.49 -9.18
C GLN A 39 -18.06 -9.56 -10.06
N GLN A 40 -19.11 -8.79 -9.74
CA GLN A 40 -20.35 -8.78 -10.54
C GLN A 40 -20.10 -8.27 -11.96
N GLN A 41 -19.21 -7.29 -12.12
CA GLN A 41 -18.87 -6.70 -13.42
C GLN A 41 -17.99 -7.60 -14.30
N THR A 42 -17.18 -8.47 -13.72
CA THR A 42 -16.22 -9.31 -14.48
C THR A 42 -16.76 -10.68 -14.87
N VAL A 43 -17.90 -11.11 -14.32
CA VAL A 43 -18.54 -12.36 -14.74
C VAL A 43 -19.29 -12.15 -16.05
N ALA A 44 -18.83 -12.81 -17.12
CA ALA A 44 -19.53 -12.81 -18.40
C ALA A 44 -20.92 -13.47 -18.26
N PRO A 45 -21.96 -12.95 -18.93
CA PRO A 45 -23.35 -13.37 -18.74
C PRO A 45 -23.63 -14.86 -19.04
N ASN A 46 -22.73 -15.55 -19.75
CA ASN A 46 -22.93 -16.93 -20.24
C ASN A 46 -21.93 -17.96 -19.68
N VAL A 47 -21.17 -17.63 -18.64
CA VAL A 47 -20.31 -18.63 -17.98
C VAL A 47 -21.10 -19.28 -16.87
N GLU A 48 -21.44 -20.57 -17.06
CA GLU A 48 -21.99 -21.42 -16.02
C GLU A 48 -21.22 -21.22 -14.71
N LYS A 49 -21.97 -21.06 -13.62
CA LYS A 49 -21.57 -20.71 -12.25
C LYS A 49 -20.31 -21.45 -11.76
N ASN A 50 -19.14 -21.05 -12.24
CA ASN A 50 -17.88 -21.64 -11.81
C ASN A 50 -17.49 -20.98 -10.48
N ALA A 51 -17.77 -21.73 -9.40
CA ALA A 51 -17.65 -21.41 -7.98
C ALA A 51 -18.61 -20.31 -7.51
N ALA A 52 -19.49 -20.67 -6.57
CA ALA A 52 -20.45 -19.80 -5.91
C ALA A 52 -19.75 -18.63 -5.19
N TRP A 53 -19.48 -17.55 -5.92
CA TRP A 53 -19.09 -16.30 -5.27
C TRP A 53 -20.25 -15.87 -4.37
N TYR A 54 -19.94 -15.74 -3.08
CA TYR A 54 -20.76 -15.00 -2.14
C TYR A 54 -20.00 -13.74 -1.75
N HIS A 55 -20.77 -12.71 -1.38
CA HIS A 55 -20.21 -11.41 -1.03
C HIS A 55 -19.24 -11.54 0.14
N THR A 56 -18.06 -10.93 -0.01
CA THR A 56 -17.15 -10.75 1.13
C THR A 56 -17.71 -9.67 2.05
N ASN A 57 -17.23 -9.66 3.29
CA ASN A 57 -17.51 -8.63 4.29
C ASN A 57 -16.20 -8.15 4.95
N VAL A 58 -16.30 -7.17 5.85
CA VAL A 58 -15.13 -6.57 6.53
C VAL A 58 -14.38 -7.60 7.38
N GLU A 59 -15.08 -8.51 8.05
CA GLU A 59 -14.46 -9.54 8.87
C GLU A 59 -13.66 -10.53 8.02
N GLU A 60 -14.27 -11.07 6.96
CA GLU A 60 -13.60 -12.00 6.03
C GLU A 60 -12.38 -11.32 5.37
N LEU A 61 -12.51 -10.05 4.96
CA LEU A 61 -11.40 -9.33 4.35
C LEU A 61 -10.27 -9.01 5.35
N ASN A 62 -10.59 -8.77 6.63
CA ASN A 62 -9.57 -8.66 7.68
C ASN A 62 -8.79 -9.98 7.86
N ILE A 63 -9.49 -11.12 7.87
CA ILE A 63 -8.83 -12.44 7.93
C ILE A 63 -7.97 -12.65 6.67
N PHE A 64 -8.41 -12.15 5.50
CA PHE A 64 -7.66 -12.28 4.25
C PHE A 64 -6.33 -11.51 4.32
N PHE A 65 -6.35 -10.26 4.81
CA PHE A 65 -5.13 -9.50 5.04
C PHE A 65 -4.25 -10.12 6.11
N ALA A 66 -4.82 -10.59 7.22
CA ALA A 66 -4.07 -11.30 8.26
C ALA A 66 -3.38 -12.56 7.72
N THR A 67 -4.08 -13.33 6.88
CA THR A 67 -3.54 -14.51 6.18
C THR A 67 -2.39 -14.11 5.26
N THR A 68 -2.55 -13.02 4.49
CA THR A 68 -1.51 -12.51 3.58
C THR A 68 -0.26 -12.04 4.34
N ILE A 69 -0.43 -11.36 5.48
CA ILE A 69 0.66 -10.95 6.37
C ILE A 69 1.38 -12.19 6.91
N LEU A 70 0.63 -13.21 7.35
CA LEU A 70 1.19 -14.46 7.85
C LEU A 70 1.99 -15.21 6.77
N MET A 71 1.56 -15.20 5.52
CA MET A 71 2.33 -15.75 4.39
C MET A 71 3.68 -15.04 4.20
N GLY A 72 3.74 -13.73 4.48
CA GLY A 72 5.00 -12.99 4.46
C GLY A 72 6.00 -13.44 5.54
N LEU A 73 5.48 -13.91 6.68
CA LEU A 73 6.27 -14.43 7.80
C LEU A 73 6.61 -15.92 7.62
N ASN A 74 5.70 -16.72 7.08
CA ASN A 74 5.86 -18.14 6.80
C ASN A 74 5.91 -18.39 5.29
N GLN A 75 7.01 -18.00 4.64
CA GLN A 75 7.06 -18.06 3.18
C GLN A 75 7.14 -19.51 2.67
N LYS A 76 6.25 -19.84 1.74
CA LYS A 76 6.27 -21.09 0.96
C LYS A 76 6.57 -20.82 -0.51
N ASN A 77 7.09 -21.83 -1.21
CA ASN A 77 7.49 -21.72 -2.61
C ASN A 77 6.30 -21.45 -3.54
N TYR A 78 5.17 -22.11 -3.30
CA TYR A 78 3.96 -21.95 -4.10
C TYR A 78 2.75 -21.59 -3.24
N ILE A 79 1.84 -20.77 -3.78
CA ILE A 79 0.62 -20.35 -3.09
C ILE A 79 -0.26 -21.55 -2.66
N LYS A 80 -0.26 -22.64 -3.43
CA LYS A 80 -1.03 -23.84 -3.11
C LYS A 80 -0.49 -24.57 -1.87
N ASP A 81 0.79 -24.41 -1.55
CA ASP A 81 1.47 -25.15 -0.49
C ASP A 81 1.01 -24.69 0.90
N TYR A 82 0.44 -23.49 1.00
CA TYR A 82 -0.17 -22.98 2.24
C TYR A 82 -1.32 -23.87 2.72
N TRP A 83 -1.97 -24.58 1.80
CA TRP A 83 -3.05 -25.54 2.09
C TRP A 83 -2.63 -26.99 1.83
N SER A 84 -1.32 -27.29 1.84
CA SER A 84 -0.83 -28.66 1.67
C SER A 84 -1.15 -29.52 2.90
N THR A 85 -1.56 -30.76 2.67
CA THR A 85 -1.72 -31.79 3.70
C THR A 85 -0.47 -32.67 3.85
N ASP A 86 0.58 -32.43 3.06
CA ASP A 86 1.86 -33.12 3.19
C ASP A 86 2.49 -32.80 4.54
N LYS A 87 2.79 -33.84 5.32
CA LYS A 87 3.36 -33.75 6.67
C LYS A 87 4.68 -32.96 6.72
N LEU A 88 5.43 -32.90 5.62
CA LEU A 88 6.71 -32.18 5.56
C LEU A 88 6.55 -30.66 5.51
N ILE A 89 5.42 -30.17 5.00
CA ILE A 89 5.20 -28.73 4.75
C ILE A 89 3.87 -28.20 5.28
N THR A 90 3.05 -29.06 5.90
CA THR A 90 1.74 -28.68 6.44
C THR A 90 1.86 -27.56 7.46
N THR A 91 0.92 -26.63 7.43
CA THR A 91 0.86 -25.51 8.37
C THR A 91 -0.62 -25.22 8.64
N PRO A 92 -1.24 -25.92 9.62
CA PRO A 92 -2.69 -26.04 9.75
C PRO A 92 -3.47 -24.72 9.77
N ILE A 93 -2.88 -23.70 10.39
CA ILE A 93 -3.49 -22.36 10.55
C ILE A 93 -4.02 -21.77 9.23
N PHE A 94 -3.38 -22.01 8.09
CA PHE A 94 -3.86 -21.48 6.81
C PHE A 94 -5.19 -22.12 6.37
N GLY A 95 -5.37 -23.42 6.63
CA GLY A 95 -6.61 -24.14 6.36
C GLY A 95 -7.72 -23.82 7.38
N GLU A 96 -7.35 -23.44 8.60
CA GLU A 96 -8.27 -22.97 9.64
C GLU A 96 -8.81 -21.56 9.35
N LEU A 97 -7.96 -20.67 8.80
CA LEU A 97 -8.35 -19.30 8.47
C LEU A 97 -9.16 -19.18 7.17
N PHE A 98 -8.76 -19.92 6.12
CA PHE A 98 -9.42 -19.87 4.82
C PHE A 98 -9.37 -21.22 4.11
N THR A 99 -10.38 -21.49 3.27
CA THR A 99 -10.20 -22.49 2.21
C THR A 99 -9.32 -21.90 1.11
N ARG A 100 -8.46 -22.72 0.50
CA ARG A 100 -7.62 -22.31 -0.64
C ARG A 100 -8.44 -21.62 -1.74
N ASN A 101 -9.57 -22.21 -2.10
CA ASN A 101 -10.38 -21.70 -3.21
C ASN A 101 -11.02 -20.35 -2.86
N ARG A 102 -11.48 -20.14 -1.61
CA ARG A 102 -12.02 -18.85 -1.20
C ARG A 102 -10.95 -17.77 -1.16
N TYR A 103 -9.77 -18.06 -0.60
CA TYR A 103 -8.65 -17.11 -0.60
C TYR A 103 -8.27 -16.68 -2.03
N LEU A 104 -8.10 -17.65 -2.94
CA LEU A 104 -7.77 -17.35 -4.34
C LEU A 104 -8.91 -16.61 -5.05
N SER A 105 -10.17 -16.86 -4.67
CA SER A 105 -11.31 -16.13 -5.21
C SER A 105 -11.32 -14.68 -4.75
N ILE A 106 -11.11 -14.39 -3.47
CA ILE A 106 -10.99 -13.02 -2.96
C ILE A 106 -9.80 -12.33 -3.61
N MET A 107 -8.64 -12.99 -3.67
CA MET A 107 -7.43 -12.45 -4.31
C MET A 107 -7.66 -12.07 -5.78
N ARG A 108 -8.49 -12.83 -6.51
CA ARG A 108 -8.84 -12.53 -7.91
C ARG A 108 -9.68 -11.27 -8.07
N TYR A 109 -10.62 -11.03 -7.16
CA TYR A 109 -11.60 -9.95 -7.27
C TYR A 109 -11.30 -8.75 -6.37
N LEU A 110 -10.23 -8.81 -5.56
CA LEU A 110 -9.84 -7.73 -4.66
C LEU A 110 -9.69 -6.43 -5.44
N HIS A 111 -10.50 -5.43 -5.06
CA HIS A 111 -10.61 -4.20 -5.82
C HIS A 111 -10.78 -3.01 -4.86
N PHE A 112 -10.08 -1.91 -5.15
CA PHE A 112 -9.93 -0.78 -4.21
C PHE A 112 -10.54 0.53 -4.70
N ALA A 113 -11.14 0.54 -5.88
CA ALA A 113 -11.77 1.70 -6.49
C ALA A 113 -13.19 1.36 -6.95
N ASP A 114 -14.04 2.37 -7.11
CA ASP A 114 -15.33 2.17 -7.76
C ASP A 114 -15.13 2.28 -9.28
N ASN A 115 -15.52 1.24 -10.03
CA ASN A 115 -15.41 1.27 -11.50
C ASN A 115 -16.49 2.12 -12.16
N ASN A 116 -17.49 2.58 -11.41
CA ASN A 116 -18.51 3.49 -11.92
C ASN A 116 -18.06 4.95 -11.93
N THR A 117 -16.91 5.27 -11.31
CA THR A 117 -16.35 6.61 -11.38
C THR A 117 -15.55 6.77 -12.66
N GLU A 118 -15.68 7.91 -13.33
CA GLU A 118 -14.89 8.27 -14.52
C GLU A 118 -13.48 8.76 -14.13
N GLU A 119 -12.91 8.23 -13.05
CA GLU A 119 -11.56 8.62 -12.63
C GLU A 119 -10.51 8.13 -13.62
N GLU A 120 -9.84 9.08 -14.25
CA GLU A 120 -8.75 8.81 -15.19
C GLU A 120 -7.41 8.68 -14.47
N GLY A 121 -6.41 8.19 -15.21
CA GLY A 121 -5.03 8.12 -14.73
C GLY A 121 -4.57 6.73 -14.32
N LYS A 122 -3.24 6.59 -14.24
CA LYS A 122 -2.57 5.30 -14.02
C LYS A 122 -2.78 4.71 -12.63
N LEU A 123 -3.13 5.54 -11.65
CA LEU A 123 -3.31 5.13 -10.25
C LEU A 123 -4.78 4.97 -9.85
N ARG A 124 -5.76 5.23 -10.73
CA ARG A 124 -7.20 5.22 -10.40
C ARG A 124 -7.65 4.03 -9.55
N ASN A 125 -7.15 2.83 -9.85
CA ASN A 125 -7.54 1.60 -9.15
C ASN A 125 -7.06 1.52 -7.70
N ILE A 126 -6.09 2.36 -7.29
CA ILE A 126 -5.49 2.37 -5.94
C ILE A 126 -5.45 3.78 -5.32
N GLN A 127 -5.88 4.80 -6.06
CA GLN A 127 -5.89 6.20 -5.63
C GLN A 127 -6.63 6.39 -4.28
N PRO A 128 -7.82 5.77 -4.07
CA PRO A 128 -8.53 5.91 -2.78
C PRO A 128 -7.71 5.42 -1.58
N ILE A 129 -6.94 4.35 -1.77
CA ILE A 129 -6.08 3.78 -0.72
C ILE A 129 -4.88 4.68 -0.46
N ILE A 130 -4.23 5.17 -1.53
CA ILE A 130 -3.08 6.06 -1.43
C ILE A 130 -3.47 7.32 -0.64
N GLU A 131 -4.57 7.97 -1.00
CA GLU A 131 -5.03 9.18 -0.34
C GLU A 131 -5.40 8.96 1.12
N ASN A 132 -6.10 7.86 1.42
CA ASN A 132 -6.46 7.54 2.79
C ASN A 132 -5.22 7.30 3.66
N LEU A 133 -4.27 6.49 3.18
CA LEU A 133 -3.03 6.21 3.91
C LEU A 133 -2.17 7.45 4.09
N ARG A 134 -2.03 8.31 3.07
CA ARG A 134 -1.29 9.57 3.20
C ARG A 134 -1.89 10.48 4.27
N LYS A 135 -3.22 10.66 4.28
CA LYS A 135 -3.92 11.44 5.31
C LYS A 135 -3.69 10.87 6.70
N LYS A 136 -3.66 9.55 6.84
CA LYS A 136 -3.43 8.89 8.14
C LYS A 136 -1.98 8.96 8.59
N PHE A 137 -1.01 8.77 7.71
CA PHE A 137 0.41 8.92 8.03
C PHE A 137 0.73 10.33 8.54
N GLU A 138 0.19 11.35 7.87
CA GLU A 138 0.35 12.74 8.29
C GLU A 138 -0.24 13.01 9.70
N LYS A 139 -1.41 12.42 9.99
CA LYS A 139 -2.08 12.56 11.27
C LYS A 139 -1.51 11.66 12.36
N ALA A 140 -0.77 10.60 12.02
CA ALA A 140 -0.32 9.63 13.02
C ALA A 140 0.79 10.18 13.92
N VAL A 141 1.78 10.85 13.34
CA VAL A 141 3.03 11.17 14.05
C VAL A 141 3.38 12.65 13.91
N ILE A 142 3.84 13.24 15.02
CA ILE A 142 4.61 14.48 15.02
C ILE A 142 6.06 14.08 14.72
N PRO A 143 6.62 14.46 13.56
CA PRO A 143 7.98 14.09 13.22
C PRO A 143 8.99 14.69 14.20
N CYS A 144 10.13 14.02 14.33
CA CYS A 144 11.30 14.53 15.00
C CYS A 144 11.98 15.63 14.17
N GLU A 145 13.12 16.11 14.66
CA GLU A 145 13.88 17.18 14.00
C GLU A 145 14.34 16.78 12.60
N ASN A 146 14.73 15.51 12.42
CA ASN A 146 15.35 15.02 11.20
C ASN A 146 14.39 14.15 10.38
N SER A 147 14.24 14.48 9.10
CA SER A 147 13.52 13.64 8.14
C SER A 147 14.39 13.39 6.91
N CYS A 148 14.18 12.24 6.26
CA CYS A 148 14.86 11.87 5.02
C CYS A 148 13.85 11.62 3.90
N ILE A 149 14.28 11.92 2.68
CA ILE A 149 13.55 11.56 1.47
C ILE A 149 14.43 10.62 0.68
N ASP A 150 13.90 9.45 0.34
CA ASP A 150 14.60 8.47 -0.47
C ASP A 150 13.63 7.68 -1.36
N GLU A 151 14.18 6.89 -2.26
CA GLU A 151 13.45 6.04 -3.19
C GLU A 151 13.22 4.65 -2.59
N SER A 152 11.98 4.18 -2.63
CA SER A 152 11.63 2.79 -2.36
C SER A 152 11.22 2.09 -3.64
N LEU A 153 11.77 0.90 -3.87
CA LEU A 153 11.57 0.13 -5.10
C LEU A 153 10.81 -1.16 -4.80
N MET A 154 9.58 -1.24 -5.29
CA MET A 154 8.76 -2.45 -5.19
C MET A 154 8.94 -3.28 -6.46
N LEU A 155 9.55 -4.46 -6.34
CA LEU A 155 9.75 -5.37 -7.48
C LEU A 155 8.40 -5.68 -8.17
N TRP A 156 8.34 -5.49 -9.48
CA TRP A 156 7.16 -5.82 -10.27
C TRP A 156 7.56 -6.40 -11.63
N LYS A 157 7.19 -7.65 -11.88
CA LYS A 157 7.51 -8.33 -13.16
C LYS A 157 6.35 -8.33 -14.16
N GLY A 158 5.16 -7.91 -13.74
CA GLY A 158 3.96 -7.88 -14.58
C GLY A 158 3.95 -6.77 -15.63
N ARG A 159 2.86 -6.73 -16.41
CA ARG A 159 2.51 -5.61 -17.29
C ARG A 159 1.97 -4.48 -16.44
N LEU A 160 2.64 -3.34 -16.47
CA LEU A 160 2.23 -2.12 -15.76
C LEU A 160 2.86 -0.93 -16.47
N SER A 161 2.05 0.06 -16.81
CA SER A 161 2.44 1.18 -17.69
C SER A 161 3.51 2.10 -17.08
N PHE A 162 3.57 2.20 -15.76
CA PHE A 162 4.52 3.06 -15.03
C PHE A 162 5.67 2.30 -14.35
N LYS A 163 5.85 1.01 -14.67
CA LYS A 163 7.00 0.25 -14.21
C LYS A 163 8.30 0.87 -14.69
N GLN A 164 9.24 1.07 -13.78
CA GLN A 164 10.57 1.61 -14.06
C GLN A 164 11.58 0.50 -14.30
N TYR A 165 12.54 0.76 -15.20
CA TYR A 165 13.74 -0.04 -15.37
C TYR A 165 14.95 0.69 -14.80
N ILE A 166 15.54 0.16 -13.73
CA ILE A 166 16.69 0.74 -13.03
C ILE A 166 17.85 -0.26 -13.08
N PRO A 167 18.77 -0.15 -14.07
CA PRO A 167 19.81 -1.16 -14.33
C PRO A 167 20.73 -1.43 -13.13
N SER A 168 21.02 -0.40 -12.35
CA SER A 168 21.94 -0.43 -11.21
C SER A 168 21.38 -1.16 -9.99
N LYS A 169 20.09 -1.49 -9.95
CA LYS A 169 19.45 -2.14 -8.81
C LYS A 169 19.22 -3.62 -9.07
N ARG A 170 19.35 -4.46 -8.02
CA ARG A 170 19.09 -5.92 -8.10
C ARG A 170 17.70 -6.23 -8.67
N HIS A 171 16.70 -5.48 -8.21
CA HIS A 171 15.34 -5.52 -8.73
C HIS A 171 15.17 -4.49 -9.84
N ARG A 172 15.70 -4.81 -11.03
CA ARG A 172 15.76 -3.85 -12.15
C ARG A 172 14.39 -3.38 -12.63
N PHE A 173 13.33 -4.16 -12.45
CA PHE A 173 11.97 -3.83 -12.87
C PHE A 173 11.09 -3.60 -11.64
N CYS A 174 10.65 -2.37 -11.40
CA CYS A 174 9.98 -2.00 -10.16
C CYS A 174 8.93 -0.90 -10.33
N VAL A 175 8.01 -0.82 -9.38
CA VAL A 175 7.27 0.41 -9.07
C VAL A 175 8.16 1.25 -8.15
N LYS A 176 8.42 2.49 -8.56
CA LYS A 176 9.24 3.43 -7.80
C LYS A 176 8.34 4.31 -6.95
N LEU A 177 8.69 4.46 -5.68
CA LEU A 177 8.04 5.38 -4.74
C LEU A 177 9.10 6.36 -4.21
N PHE A 178 8.72 7.62 -4.03
CA PHE A 178 9.46 8.55 -3.20
C PHE A 178 8.83 8.55 -1.82
N MET A 179 9.63 8.32 -0.78
CA MET A 179 9.16 8.18 0.60
C MET A 179 9.77 9.29 1.44
N LEU A 180 8.95 10.03 2.18
CA LEU A 180 9.38 10.90 3.26
C LEU A 180 9.26 10.12 4.57
N CYS A 181 10.38 9.96 5.27
CA CYS A 181 10.46 9.22 6.52
C CYS A 181 11.05 10.08 7.63
N ASP A 182 10.57 9.85 8.84
CA ASP A 182 11.19 10.36 10.05
C ASP A 182 12.47 9.58 10.35
N CYS A 183 13.59 10.28 10.59
CA CYS A 183 14.89 9.62 10.76
C CYS A 183 15.00 8.86 12.08
N ASP A 184 14.33 9.31 13.13
CA ASP A 184 14.49 8.74 14.48
C ASP A 184 13.55 7.56 14.70
N THR A 185 12.27 7.73 14.36
CA THR A 185 11.23 6.71 14.51
C THR A 185 11.14 5.75 13.33
N LYS A 186 11.75 6.08 12.19
CA LYS A 186 11.64 5.37 10.90
C LYS A 186 10.21 5.32 10.35
N PHE A 187 9.31 6.16 10.88
CA PHE A 187 7.93 6.23 10.45
C PHE A 187 7.81 6.90 9.08
N VAL A 188 6.93 6.37 8.21
CA VAL A 188 6.63 6.98 6.91
C VAL A 188 5.66 8.13 7.13
N LEU A 189 6.08 9.34 6.79
CA LEU A 189 5.28 10.56 6.94
C LEU A 189 4.43 10.83 5.69
N ASN A 190 5.00 10.60 4.51
CA ASN A 190 4.32 10.82 3.24
C ASN A 190 5.00 10.00 2.14
N PHE A 191 4.31 9.77 1.02
CA PHE A 191 4.91 9.11 -0.14
C PHE A 191 4.23 9.52 -1.44
N ILE A 192 4.95 9.33 -2.56
CA ILE A 192 4.47 9.55 -3.92
C ILE A 192 4.80 8.30 -4.74
N VAL A 193 3.81 7.76 -5.45
CA VAL A 193 4.05 6.71 -6.45
C VAL A 193 4.47 7.38 -7.75
N TYR A 194 5.67 7.05 -8.24
CA TYR A 194 6.18 7.63 -9.46
C TYR A 194 5.55 6.97 -10.69
N ILE A 195 4.85 7.77 -11.51
CA ILE A 195 4.14 7.31 -12.71
C ILE A 195 4.67 7.90 -14.02
N GLY A 196 5.90 8.41 -14.00
CA GLY A 196 6.54 9.08 -15.13
C GLY A 196 6.13 10.55 -15.20
N ALA A 197 5.89 11.06 -16.41
CA ALA A 197 5.52 12.45 -16.66
C ALA A 197 4.16 12.85 -16.04
N GLU A 198 3.27 11.89 -15.79
CA GLU A 198 1.96 12.09 -15.16
C GLU A 198 2.06 12.19 -13.61
N THR A 199 3.27 12.14 -13.03
CA THR A 199 3.41 12.24 -11.58
C THR A 199 3.00 13.64 -11.12
N GLU A 200 1.96 13.73 -10.31
CA GLU A 200 1.49 15.00 -9.73
C GLU A 200 2.49 15.55 -8.72
N LEU A 201 3.24 16.57 -9.13
CA LEU A 201 4.22 17.28 -8.32
C LEU A 201 3.91 18.78 -8.30
N ASP A 202 4.26 19.45 -7.21
CA ASP A 202 4.36 20.91 -7.15
C ASP A 202 5.52 21.34 -8.05
N ASN A 203 5.22 21.54 -9.34
CA ASN A 203 6.21 21.76 -10.38
C ASN A 203 6.81 23.16 -10.29
N HIS A 204 8.12 23.19 -10.02
CA HIS A 204 8.91 24.40 -9.89
C HIS A 204 10.15 24.26 -10.80
N PRO A 205 10.14 24.87 -12.00
CA PRO A 205 11.20 24.71 -12.99
C PRO A 205 12.59 25.03 -12.46
N GLU A 206 12.69 25.95 -11.50
CA GLU A 206 13.94 26.43 -10.92
C GLU A 206 14.67 25.39 -10.05
N VAL A 207 13.98 24.39 -9.52
CA VAL A 207 14.57 23.32 -8.67
C VAL A 207 14.59 21.94 -9.34
N GLY A 208 14.02 21.82 -10.54
CA GLY A 208 13.91 20.57 -11.28
C GLY A 208 12.97 19.54 -10.63
N ILE A 209 12.95 18.32 -11.19
CA ILE A 209 12.05 17.23 -10.74
C ILE A 209 12.36 16.82 -9.30
N SER A 210 13.64 16.63 -8.97
CA SER A 210 14.07 16.25 -7.62
C SER A 210 13.64 17.28 -6.58
N GLY A 211 13.80 18.57 -6.88
CA GLY A 211 13.31 19.64 -6.01
C GLY A 211 11.79 19.67 -5.89
N SER A 212 11.08 19.45 -7.00
CA SER A 212 9.61 19.37 -7.01
C SER A 212 9.08 18.21 -6.15
N VAL A 213 9.75 17.05 -6.17
CA VAL A 213 9.46 15.92 -5.27
C VAL A 213 9.65 16.31 -3.81
N VAL A 214 10.79 16.93 -3.47
CA VAL A 214 11.09 17.36 -2.10
C VAL A 214 10.04 18.36 -1.61
N ARG A 215 9.70 19.38 -2.40
CA ARG A 215 8.68 20.37 -2.04
C ARG A 215 7.30 19.75 -1.86
N THR A 216 6.91 18.83 -2.75
CA THR A 216 5.63 18.13 -2.68
C THR A 216 5.50 17.30 -1.41
N LEU A 217 6.53 16.51 -1.07
CA LEU A 217 6.54 15.68 0.14
C LEU A 217 6.59 16.51 1.42
N MET A 218 7.37 17.59 1.42
CA MET A 218 7.58 18.44 2.59
C MET A 218 6.49 19.50 2.79
N LYS A 219 5.52 19.63 1.88
CA LYS A 219 4.53 20.73 1.86
C LYS A 219 3.90 21.03 3.22
N ASN A 220 3.56 20.00 3.99
CA ASN A 220 2.89 20.14 5.29
C ASN A 220 3.85 20.29 6.48
N TYR A 221 5.17 20.18 6.25
CA TYR A 221 6.24 20.29 7.25
C TYR A 221 7.07 21.58 7.08
N LEU A 222 6.97 22.25 5.92
CA LEU A 222 7.59 23.56 5.69
C LEU A 222 6.87 24.61 6.56
N LYS A 223 7.65 25.42 7.31
CA LYS A 223 7.22 26.45 8.29
C LYS A 223 6.95 25.99 9.73
N GLN A 224 7.15 24.72 10.09
CA GLN A 224 6.95 24.22 11.47
C GLN A 224 8.21 24.33 12.39
N ASN A 225 9.13 25.28 12.16
CA ASN A 225 10.42 25.38 12.88
C ASN A 225 11.36 24.16 12.75
N HIS A 226 11.06 23.20 11.87
CA HIS A 226 12.04 22.19 11.46
C HIS A 226 13.11 22.91 10.66
N THR A 227 14.33 22.93 11.17
CA THR A 227 15.47 23.48 10.46
C THR A 227 15.58 22.71 9.15
N GLN A 228 15.76 23.39 8.02
CA GLN A 228 16.03 22.72 6.75
C GLN A 228 17.10 21.65 6.98
N PRO A 229 16.92 20.41 6.47
CA PRO A 229 17.84 19.33 6.77
C PRO A 229 19.27 19.78 6.46
N LYS A 230 20.13 19.80 7.49
CA LYS A 230 21.55 20.21 7.38
C LYS A 230 22.40 19.28 6.50
N ARG A 231 21.79 18.31 5.82
CA ARG A 231 22.37 17.54 4.72
C ARG A 231 21.26 16.84 3.95
N LEU A 232 20.89 17.39 2.80
CA LEU A 232 20.26 16.61 1.73
C LEU A 232 21.37 15.79 1.07
N THR A 233 21.67 14.60 1.58
CA THR A 233 22.42 13.62 0.78
C THR A 233 21.46 13.03 -0.23
N VAL A 234 21.35 13.68 -1.39
CA VAL A 234 20.89 13.00 -2.59
C VAL A 234 21.99 12.00 -2.92
N ASN A 235 21.80 10.74 -2.54
CA ASN A 235 22.65 9.68 -3.04
C ASN A 235 22.33 9.52 -4.54
N GLN A 236 22.96 10.36 -5.36
CA GLN A 236 23.22 10.04 -6.75
C GLN A 236 24.15 8.83 -6.72
N TYR A 237 23.60 7.66 -7.01
CA TYR A 237 24.43 6.49 -7.28
C TYR A 237 25.01 6.69 -8.68
N ASP A 238 26.31 6.96 -8.75
CA ASP A 238 27.16 6.65 -9.89
C ASP A 238 27.12 5.15 -10.21
#